data_AF-A0A377GL13-F1
#
_entry.id   AF-A0A377GL13-F1
#
_cell.length_a   1.000
_cell.length_b   1.000
_cell.length_c   1.000
_cell.angle_alpha   90.00
_cell.angle_beta   90.00
_cell.angle_gamma   90.00
#
_symmetry.space_group_name_H-M   'P 1'
#
loop_
_entity.id
_entity.type
_entity.pdbx_description
1 polymer ?
#
loop_
_entity_poly.entity_id
_entity_poly.type
_entity_poly.pdbx_seq_one_letter_code
_entity_poly.pdbx_strand_id
1 'polypeptide(L)'
;MFLKRFPENQLIKKIKISGPFISVYVPEAGLQKFLDKYNKLLTQYKILSIGEGLMHDFAHYTHNKHLSFLIKDKTKAKHEHFHFILPETVNEVNLAQFLDAFDDHDLTQEQNKRLVEEFKEHAHSVTLGTLLEQIKSYQYLIFALFYRDNYLADMMPLFTGMLSDLEPYMSKVQDEKLIDMSSIAPDVRIKIGDLEVCARDADNNLIAFSKHIGFLSSFAEIIKNLNKNKREEDIPETIIKLNELFKSVSITPFPDFLSLSPVLFNELKTHVPFIDRDLNNLYIMLQQQLAICLKTEGLIFNPKIIFHPIEDINSNQAIHFLNTQGQVGQKIIGTIMCLQEGKNSLDPYWMNSGKNLQTIVDAVLSLKKSGGDLNEAVQNRDSELYQALNKPRFLPLTILGSFGMNQSKSTMKVEEEISKSLNYK
;
A
#
# COMPACT_ATOMS: atom_id res chain seq x y z
N MET A 1 -11.33 -2.64 9.93
CA MET A 1 -11.93 -3.70 10.71
C MET A 1 -13.38 -3.67 10.38
N PHE A 2 -13.66 -4.29 9.25
CA PHE A 2 -15.01 -4.53 8.84
C PHE A 2 -15.64 -5.57 9.76
N LEU A 3 -16.89 -5.38 10.14
CA LEU A 3 -17.62 -6.31 10.98
C LEU A 3 -19.06 -6.42 10.51
N LYS A 4 -19.45 -7.63 10.12
CA LYS A 4 -20.82 -7.97 9.74
C LYS A 4 -21.43 -8.86 10.80
N ARG A 5 -22.61 -8.50 11.30
CA ARG A 5 -23.39 -9.33 12.24
C ARG A 5 -24.52 -10.03 11.51
N PHE A 6 -24.81 -11.25 11.94
CA PHE A 6 -25.89 -12.09 11.44
C PHE A 6 -26.77 -12.51 12.63
N PRO A 7 -27.61 -11.61 13.16
CA PRO A 7 -28.37 -11.88 14.39
C PRO A 7 -29.34 -13.07 14.25
N GLU A 8 -29.88 -13.26 13.05
CA GLU A 8 -30.85 -14.31 12.73
C GLU A 8 -30.20 -15.65 12.36
N ASN A 9 -28.90 -15.67 12.08
CA ASN A 9 -28.18 -16.88 11.70
C ASN A 9 -27.84 -17.71 12.94
N GLN A 10 -28.12 -19.02 12.90
CA GLN A 10 -27.96 -19.87 14.08
C GLN A 10 -26.52 -20.29 14.35
N LEU A 11 -25.70 -20.43 13.31
CA LEU A 11 -24.33 -20.93 13.41
C LEU A 11 -23.28 -19.82 13.36
N ILE A 12 -23.35 -18.91 12.37
CA ILE A 12 -22.39 -17.83 12.20
C ILE A 12 -23.01 -16.55 12.74
N LYS A 13 -22.51 -16.02 13.87
CA LYS A 13 -23.09 -14.82 14.51
C LYS A 13 -22.53 -13.51 13.99
N LYS A 14 -21.26 -13.52 13.58
CA LYS A 14 -20.60 -12.38 12.96
C LYS A 14 -19.32 -12.80 12.27
N ILE A 15 -18.94 -12.05 11.25
CA ILE A 15 -17.66 -12.14 10.56
C ILE A 15 -16.94 -10.81 10.76
N LYS A 16 -15.66 -10.87 11.12
CA LYS A 16 -14.78 -9.71 11.27
C LYS A 16 -13.61 -9.85 10.30
N ILE A 17 -13.27 -8.77 9.62
CA ILE A 17 -12.16 -8.74 8.65
C ILE A 17 -11.18 -7.63 9.03
N SER A 18 -9.89 -7.94 9.07
CA SER A 18 -8.82 -7.00 9.38
C SER A 18 -7.53 -7.42 8.68
N GLY A 19 -7.05 -6.66 7.69
CA GLY A 19 -5.86 -7.05 6.92
C GLY A 19 -6.08 -8.42 6.23
N PRO A 20 -5.18 -9.39 6.39
CA PRO A 20 -5.36 -10.77 5.87
C PRO A 20 -6.24 -11.67 6.77
N PHE A 21 -6.71 -11.18 7.93
CA PHE A 21 -7.42 -12.01 8.91
C PHE A 21 -8.93 -11.96 8.73
N ILE A 22 -9.57 -13.13 8.72
CA ILE A 22 -11.02 -13.29 8.83
C ILE A 22 -11.36 -14.06 10.10
N SER A 23 -12.08 -13.43 11.02
CA SER A 23 -12.59 -14.07 12.23
C SER A 23 -14.07 -14.43 12.07
N VAL A 24 -14.38 -15.72 12.15
CA VAL A 24 -15.76 -16.24 12.11
C VAL A 24 -16.19 -16.61 13.53
N TYR A 25 -17.25 -15.97 14.03
CA TYR A 25 -17.74 -16.17 15.39
C TYR A 25 -18.92 -17.14 15.43
N VAL A 26 -18.79 -18.16 16.27
CA VAL A 26 -19.74 -19.27 16.40
C VAL A 26 -20.18 -19.37 17.87
N PRO A 27 -21.45 -19.69 18.18
CA PRO A 27 -21.86 -19.99 19.54
C PRO A 27 -21.07 -21.18 20.10
N GLU A 28 -20.74 -21.17 21.39
CA GLU A 28 -20.02 -22.27 22.07
C GLU A 28 -20.69 -23.63 21.80
N ALA A 29 -22.03 -23.68 21.84
CA ALA A 29 -22.81 -24.90 21.56
C ALA A 29 -22.73 -25.37 20.08
N GLY A 30 -22.33 -24.52 19.15
CA GLY A 30 -22.18 -24.81 17.72
C GLY A 30 -20.74 -25.12 17.28
N LEU A 31 -19.76 -25.07 18.20
CA LEU A 31 -18.34 -25.16 17.88
C LEU A 31 -17.98 -26.49 17.20
N GLN A 32 -18.34 -27.62 17.81
CA GLN A 32 -18.01 -28.94 17.28
C GLN A 32 -18.67 -29.16 15.91
N LYS A 33 -19.94 -28.74 15.77
CA LYS A 33 -20.67 -28.81 14.51
C LYS A 33 -19.96 -28.00 13.41
N PHE A 34 -19.44 -26.82 13.74
CA PHE A 34 -18.68 -26.01 12.78
C PHE A 34 -17.37 -26.70 12.38
N LEU A 35 -16.62 -27.25 13.34
CA LEU A 35 -15.38 -27.99 13.08
C LEU A 35 -15.60 -29.19 12.16
N ASP A 36 -16.59 -30.03 12.48
CA ASP A 36 -16.89 -31.24 11.71
C ASP A 36 -17.32 -30.89 10.28
N LYS A 37 -18.15 -29.85 10.15
CA LYS A 37 -18.73 -29.45 8.87
C LYS A 37 -17.74 -28.73 7.95
N TYR A 38 -16.91 -27.86 8.52
CA TYR A 38 -15.99 -27.01 7.76
C TYR A 38 -14.54 -27.46 7.87
N ASN A 39 -14.29 -28.73 8.18
CA ASN A 39 -12.93 -29.30 8.24
C ASN A 39 -12.12 -29.07 6.95
N LYS A 40 -12.78 -28.98 5.79
CA LYS A 40 -12.15 -28.62 4.51
C LYS A 40 -11.61 -27.19 4.50
N LEU A 41 -12.34 -26.22 5.05
CA LEU A 41 -11.83 -24.85 5.26
C LEU A 41 -10.61 -24.87 6.17
N LEU A 42 -10.62 -25.72 7.20
CA LEU A 42 -9.51 -25.82 8.15
C LEU A 42 -8.24 -26.41 7.55
N THR A 43 -8.36 -27.19 6.47
CA THR A 43 -7.23 -27.75 5.73
C THR A 43 -6.78 -26.87 4.58
N GLN A 44 -7.66 -26.02 4.05
CA GLN A 44 -7.39 -25.14 2.91
C GLN A 44 -6.73 -23.81 3.32
N TYR A 45 -7.08 -23.27 4.48
CA TYR A 45 -6.53 -22.01 4.99
C TYR A 45 -5.74 -22.26 6.27
N LYS A 46 -4.64 -21.51 6.46
CA LYS A 46 -3.96 -21.50 7.75
C LYS A 46 -4.89 -20.91 8.79
N ILE A 47 -5.04 -21.62 9.91
CA ILE A 47 -5.82 -21.18 11.05
C ILE A 47 -4.85 -20.88 12.18
N LEU A 48 -5.00 -19.71 12.79
CA LEU A 48 -4.34 -19.46 14.07
C LEU A 48 -4.98 -20.40 15.09
N SER A 49 -4.18 -21.26 15.70
CA SER A 49 -4.60 -22.02 16.87
C SER A 49 -5.29 -21.06 17.85
N ILE A 50 -6.52 -21.40 18.25
CA ILE A 50 -7.31 -20.60 19.17
C ILE A 50 -6.47 -20.30 20.41
N GLY A 51 -6.19 -19.03 20.67
CA GLY A 51 -5.68 -18.55 21.96
C GLY A 51 -4.21 -18.15 22.07
N GLU A 52 -3.32 -18.45 21.11
CA GLU A 52 -1.88 -18.20 21.32
C GLU A 52 -1.15 -17.63 20.11
N GLY A 53 -0.23 -16.70 20.36
CA GLY A 53 0.62 -16.05 19.36
C GLY A 53 0.27 -14.58 19.10
N LEU A 54 1.25 -13.82 18.66
CA LEU A 54 1.08 -12.39 18.39
C LEU A 54 -0.07 -12.16 17.38
N MET A 55 -0.20 -13.08 16.41
CA MET A 55 -1.11 -12.95 15.26
C MET A 55 -2.57 -13.08 15.69
N HIS A 56 -2.79 -13.91 16.71
CA HIS A 56 -4.07 -14.05 17.39
C HIS A 56 -4.46 -12.78 18.14
N ASP A 57 -3.52 -12.18 18.89
CA ASP A 57 -3.74 -10.93 19.63
C ASP A 57 -4.08 -9.75 18.69
N PHE A 58 -3.47 -9.71 17.51
CA PHE A 58 -3.81 -8.75 16.47
C PHE A 58 -5.20 -8.96 15.89
N ALA A 59 -5.58 -10.20 15.57
CA ALA A 59 -6.93 -10.51 15.11
C ALA A 59 -8.00 -10.09 16.15
N HIS A 60 -7.63 -9.99 17.43
CA HIS A 60 -8.47 -9.43 18.49
C HIS A 60 -8.38 -7.93 18.70
N TYR A 61 -7.39 -7.26 18.11
CA TYR A 61 -7.12 -5.84 18.32
C TYR A 61 -6.84 -5.48 19.78
N THR A 62 -6.30 -6.43 20.53
CA THR A 62 -5.99 -6.28 21.95
C THR A 62 -4.49 -6.31 22.13
N HIS A 63 -3.87 -5.15 22.40
CA HIS A 63 -2.53 -5.15 22.99
C HIS A 63 -2.63 -5.75 24.39
N ASN A 64 -1.80 -6.72 24.71
CA ASN A 64 -1.70 -7.38 26.03
C ASN A 64 -2.98 -8.08 26.52
N LYS A 65 -3.34 -9.20 25.89
CA LYS A 65 -4.31 -10.14 26.46
C LYS A 65 -3.72 -11.35 27.16
N HIS A 66 -2.41 -11.39 27.37
CA HIS A 66 -1.73 -12.40 28.20
C HIS A 66 -2.28 -12.55 29.64
N LEU A 67 -3.22 -11.71 30.09
CA LEU A 67 -3.83 -11.80 31.43
C LEU A 67 -5.37 -11.79 31.45
N SER A 68 -6.07 -11.74 30.31
CA SER A 68 -7.55 -11.62 30.32
C SER A 68 -8.29 -12.93 30.62
N PHE A 69 -7.62 -14.09 30.59
CA PHE A 69 -8.22 -15.35 31.04
C PHE A 69 -8.50 -15.36 32.56
N LEU A 70 -7.87 -14.47 33.33
CA LEU A 70 -8.01 -14.37 34.78
C LEU A 70 -9.21 -13.53 35.24
N ILE A 71 -9.84 -12.73 34.37
CA ILE A 71 -11.00 -11.91 34.74
C ILE A 71 -12.20 -12.34 33.90
N LYS A 72 -12.84 -13.43 34.36
CA LYS A 72 -14.17 -13.88 33.91
C LYS A 72 -15.23 -12.86 34.34
N ASP A 73 -15.61 -11.95 33.45
CA ASP A 73 -16.86 -11.22 33.61
C ASP A 73 -18.02 -12.07 33.05
N LYS A 74 -18.78 -12.66 33.97
CA LYS A 74 -19.96 -13.51 33.69
C LYS A 74 -21.14 -12.57 33.36
N THR A 75 -21.64 -12.59 32.11
CA THR A 75 -23.08 -12.35 31.75
C THR A 75 -23.35 -12.21 30.25
N LYS A 76 -22.36 -12.24 29.34
CA LYS A 76 -22.61 -12.28 27.88
C LYS A 76 -22.53 -13.71 27.35
N ALA A 77 -23.44 -14.11 26.47
CA ALA A 77 -23.38 -15.38 25.76
C ALA A 77 -21.95 -15.60 25.22
N LYS A 78 -21.32 -16.71 25.58
CA LYS A 78 -19.96 -17.01 25.17
C LYS A 78 -19.95 -17.36 23.69
N HIS A 79 -19.13 -16.65 22.93
CA HIS A 79 -18.90 -16.90 21.52
C HIS A 79 -17.43 -17.30 21.37
N GLU A 80 -17.21 -18.47 20.79
CA GLU A 80 -15.89 -18.87 20.32
C GLU A 80 -15.71 -18.33 18.88
N HIS A 81 -14.49 -18.31 18.39
CA HIS A 81 -14.21 -17.78 17.07
C HIS A 81 -13.02 -18.48 16.42
N PHE A 82 -13.07 -18.60 15.11
CA PHE A 82 -12.01 -19.14 14.27
C PHE A 82 -11.34 -18.01 13.53
N HIS A 83 -10.02 -17.90 13.62
CA HIS A 83 -9.23 -16.93 12.87
C HIS A 83 -8.57 -17.60 11.68
N PHE A 84 -9.08 -17.28 10.51
CA PHE A 84 -8.50 -17.70 9.24
C PHE A 84 -7.52 -16.63 8.77
N ILE A 85 -6.36 -17.07 8.28
CA ILE A 85 -5.38 -16.22 7.63
C ILE A 85 -5.47 -16.49 6.14
N LEU A 86 -5.75 -15.45 5.37
CA LEU A 86 -5.67 -15.53 3.91
C LEU A 86 -4.21 -15.35 3.47
N PRO A 87 -3.80 -15.94 2.33
CA PRO A 87 -2.45 -15.77 1.80
C PRO A 87 -2.07 -14.32 1.49
N GLU A 88 -3.06 -13.45 1.30
CA GLU A 88 -2.90 -12.03 0.98
C GLU A 88 -3.90 -11.18 1.77
N THR A 89 -3.72 -9.86 1.76
CA THR A 89 -4.70 -8.93 2.34
C THR A 89 -6.09 -9.17 1.73
N VAL A 90 -7.14 -9.18 2.56
CA VAL A 90 -8.49 -9.48 2.08
C VAL A 90 -8.95 -8.44 1.06
N ASN A 91 -9.42 -8.92 -0.10
CA ASN A 91 -10.04 -8.14 -1.18
C ASN A 91 -11.39 -8.79 -1.57
N GLU A 92 -12.18 -8.16 -2.44
CA GLU A 92 -13.48 -8.70 -2.84
C GLU A 92 -13.43 -10.11 -3.45
N VAL A 93 -12.36 -10.42 -4.19
CA VAL A 93 -12.21 -11.68 -4.91
C VAL A 93 -11.88 -12.82 -3.94
N ASN A 94 -10.85 -12.65 -3.12
CA ASN A 94 -10.42 -13.68 -2.18
C ASN A 94 -11.42 -13.84 -1.02
N LEU A 95 -12.17 -12.79 -0.67
CA LEU A 95 -13.26 -12.86 0.29
C LEU A 95 -14.42 -13.68 -0.26
N ALA A 96 -14.84 -13.45 -1.51
CA ALA A 96 -15.88 -14.25 -2.14
C ALA A 96 -15.50 -15.73 -2.17
N GLN A 97 -14.27 -16.05 -2.61
CA GLN A 97 -13.75 -17.42 -2.62
C GLN A 97 -13.75 -18.07 -1.22
N PHE A 98 -13.37 -17.32 -0.19
CA PHE A 98 -13.43 -17.80 1.19
C PHE A 98 -14.88 -18.08 1.64
N LEU A 99 -15.82 -17.20 1.29
CA LEU A 99 -17.22 -17.31 1.69
C LEU A 99 -17.98 -18.41 0.95
N ASP A 100 -17.59 -18.73 -0.29
CA ASP A 100 -18.17 -19.82 -1.10
C ASP A 100 -17.95 -21.21 -0.49
N ALA A 101 -17.09 -21.33 0.51
CA ALA A 101 -16.89 -22.57 1.25
C ALA A 101 -17.93 -22.80 2.36
N PHE A 102 -18.78 -21.81 2.68
CA PHE A 102 -19.90 -21.98 3.60
C PHE A 102 -21.13 -22.54 2.87
N ASP A 103 -21.83 -23.47 3.52
CA ASP A 103 -23.09 -23.97 2.99
C ASP A 103 -24.17 -22.88 3.02
N ASP A 104 -25.05 -22.86 2.02
CA ASP A 104 -26.16 -21.91 1.91
C ASP A 104 -27.11 -21.89 3.12
N HIS A 105 -27.16 -22.98 3.89
CA HIS A 105 -27.94 -23.04 5.14
C HIS A 105 -27.28 -22.30 6.32
N ASP A 106 -25.96 -22.14 6.30
CA ASP A 106 -25.20 -21.49 7.37
C ASP A 106 -24.70 -20.10 6.97
N LEU A 107 -24.63 -19.77 5.68
CA LEU A 107 -24.45 -18.42 5.17
C LEU A 107 -25.03 -18.37 3.76
N THR A 108 -26.19 -17.73 3.58
CA THR A 108 -26.90 -17.78 2.29
C THR A 108 -26.10 -17.04 1.20
N GLN A 109 -26.28 -17.41 -0.07
CA GLN A 109 -25.66 -16.68 -1.19
C GLN A 109 -25.95 -15.16 -1.14
N GLU A 110 -27.15 -14.77 -0.73
CA GLU A 110 -27.51 -13.36 -0.56
C GLU A 110 -26.73 -12.70 0.58
N GLN A 111 -26.52 -13.42 1.70
CA GLN A 111 -25.67 -12.95 2.80
C GLN A 111 -24.20 -12.83 2.37
N ASN A 112 -23.70 -13.77 1.57
CA ASN A 112 -22.35 -13.74 1.00
C ASN A 112 -22.17 -12.51 0.10
N LYS A 113 -23.05 -12.36 -0.89
CA LYS A 113 -23.02 -11.25 -1.84
C LYS A 113 -23.05 -9.90 -1.13
N ARG A 114 -23.99 -9.75 -0.18
CA ARG A 114 -24.11 -8.53 0.61
C ARG A 114 -22.88 -8.26 1.47
N LEU A 115 -22.26 -9.29 2.07
CA LEU A 115 -21.04 -9.12 2.84
C LEU A 115 -19.88 -8.63 1.94
N VAL A 116 -19.73 -9.20 0.74
CA VAL A 116 -18.68 -8.79 -0.22
C VAL A 116 -18.92 -7.35 -0.69
N GLU A 117 -20.16 -6.98 -1.00
CA GLU A 117 -20.52 -5.62 -1.42
C GLU A 117 -20.24 -4.60 -0.30
N GLU A 118 -20.70 -4.85 0.93
CA GLU A 118 -20.45 -3.97 2.08
C GLU A 118 -18.96 -3.90 2.44
N PHE A 119 -18.22 -5.01 2.30
CA PHE A 119 -16.78 -5.01 2.48
C PHE A 119 -16.08 -4.19 1.40
N LYS A 120 -16.49 -4.31 0.14
CA LYS A 120 -15.96 -3.52 -0.97
C LYS A 120 -16.15 -2.02 -0.70
N GLU A 121 -17.35 -1.60 -0.32
CA GLU A 121 -17.62 -0.20 0.05
C GLU A 121 -16.73 0.26 1.21
N HIS A 122 -16.59 -0.57 2.26
CA HIS A 122 -15.71 -0.28 3.38
C HIS A 122 -14.25 -0.15 2.97
N ALA A 123 -13.73 -1.08 2.17
CA ALA A 123 -12.33 -1.12 1.74
C ALA A 123 -11.96 0.05 0.81
N HIS A 124 -12.91 0.52 -0.01
CA HIS A 124 -12.72 1.69 -0.88
C HIS A 124 -12.98 3.02 -0.16
N SER A 125 -13.57 3.01 1.06
CA SER A 125 -13.78 4.21 1.85
C SER A 125 -12.50 4.67 2.55
N VAL A 126 -12.03 5.86 2.21
CA VAL A 126 -10.88 6.49 2.89
C VAL A 126 -11.41 7.29 4.09
N THR A 127 -11.23 6.75 5.28
CA THR A 127 -11.66 7.37 6.55
C THR A 127 -10.52 7.28 7.58
N LEU A 128 -10.54 8.11 8.63
CA LEU A 128 -9.58 7.95 9.74
C LEU A 128 -9.63 6.55 10.39
N GLY A 129 -10.82 5.93 10.41
CA GLY A 129 -10.98 4.57 10.94
C GLY A 129 -10.25 3.53 10.09
N THR A 130 -10.47 3.55 8.77
CA THR A 130 -9.84 2.60 7.84
C THR A 130 -8.32 2.81 7.77
N LEU A 131 -7.85 4.05 7.78
CA LEU A 131 -6.42 4.38 7.85
C LEU A 131 -5.76 3.92 9.15
N LEU A 132 -6.41 4.12 10.31
CA LEU A 132 -5.89 3.67 11.60
C LEU A 132 -5.71 2.15 11.65
N GLU A 133 -6.59 1.41 10.99
CA GLU A 133 -6.54 -0.05 10.96
C GLU A 133 -5.46 -0.57 10.02
N GLN A 134 -5.23 0.10 8.88
CA GLN A 134 -4.09 -0.16 8.02
C GLN A 134 -2.77 0.07 8.76
N ILE A 135 -2.62 1.22 9.44
CA ILE A 135 -1.43 1.52 10.25
C ILE A 135 -1.18 0.44 11.29
N LYS A 136 -2.22 0.04 12.03
CA LYS A 136 -2.07 -1.02 13.05
C LYS A 136 -1.67 -2.35 12.45
N SER A 137 -2.15 -2.66 11.25
CA SER A 137 -1.71 -3.85 10.51
C SER A 137 -0.22 -3.80 10.26
N TYR A 138 0.33 -2.65 9.84
CA TYR A 138 1.76 -2.52 9.57
C TYR A 138 2.61 -2.62 10.84
N GLN A 139 2.22 -1.89 11.89
CA GLN A 139 2.89 -1.97 13.20
C GLN A 139 3.01 -3.41 13.66
N TYR A 140 1.93 -4.16 13.46
CA TYR A 140 1.80 -5.49 13.95
C TYR A 140 2.59 -6.51 13.12
N LEU A 141 2.53 -6.44 11.78
CA LEU A 141 3.38 -7.24 10.89
C LEU A 141 4.85 -7.07 11.27
N ILE A 142 5.28 -5.82 11.48
CA ILE A 142 6.67 -5.50 11.83
C ILE A 142 7.04 -6.01 13.22
N PHE A 143 6.18 -5.81 14.21
CA PHE A 143 6.40 -6.33 15.55
C PHE A 143 6.57 -7.86 15.52
N ALA A 144 5.67 -8.57 14.85
CA ALA A 144 5.72 -10.02 14.81
C ALA A 144 6.89 -10.56 13.95
N LEU A 145 7.34 -9.82 12.93
CA LEU A 145 8.58 -10.12 12.20
C LEU A 145 9.81 -10.02 13.13
N PHE A 146 9.92 -8.96 13.93
CA PHE A 146 11.03 -8.81 14.89
C PHE A 146 11.05 -9.87 16.00
N TYR A 147 9.88 -10.42 16.36
CA TYR A 147 9.75 -11.50 17.34
C TYR A 147 9.83 -12.90 16.72
N ARG A 148 10.18 -13.02 15.43
CA ARG A 148 10.28 -14.30 14.70
C ARG A 148 9.02 -15.15 14.81
N ASP A 149 7.86 -14.52 14.64
CA ASP A 149 6.61 -15.25 14.58
C ASP A 149 6.62 -16.24 13.39
N ASN A 150 6.48 -17.53 13.69
CA ASN A 150 6.58 -18.59 12.68
C ASN A 150 5.54 -18.44 11.55
N TYR A 151 4.37 -17.85 11.82
CA TYR A 151 3.36 -17.67 10.76
C TYR A 151 3.80 -16.61 9.75
N LEU A 152 4.43 -15.53 10.21
CA LEU A 152 4.96 -14.53 9.30
C LEU A 152 6.17 -15.00 8.53
N ALA A 153 7.02 -15.82 9.15
CA ALA A 153 8.13 -16.45 8.44
C ALA A 153 7.63 -17.23 7.21
N ASP A 154 6.49 -17.90 7.34
CA ASP A 154 5.89 -18.62 6.21
C ASP A 154 5.16 -17.72 5.20
N MET A 155 4.54 -16.63 5.64
CA MET A 155 3.82 -15.71 4.75
C MET A 155 4.76 -14.78 3.98
N MET A 156 5.87 -14.39 4.61
CA MET A 156 6.86 -13.46 4.07
C MET A 156 8.27 -14.08 4.13
N PRO A 157 8.50 -15.19 3.41
CA PRO A 157 9.76 -15.92 3.48
C PRO A 157 10.95 -15.12 2.95
N LEU A 158 10.79 -14.28 1.91
CA LEU A 158 11.89 -13.48 1.37
C LEU A 158 12.30 -12.39 2.36
N PHE A 159 11.34 -11.70 2.96
CA PHE A 159 11.63 -10.68 3.96
C PHE A 159 12.24 -11.29 5.22
N THR A 160 11.72 -12.44 5.67
CA THR A 160 12.27 -13.16 6.82
C THR A 160 13.70 -13.66 6.56
N GLY A 161 13.97 -14.15 5.35
CA GLY A 161 15.31 -14.52 4.90
C GLY A 161 16.25 -13.31 4.94
N MET A 162 15.82 -12.17 4.39
CA MET A 162 16.60 -10.92 4.43
C MET A 162 16.92 -10.49 5.87
N LEU A 163 15.94 -10.53 6.79
CA LEU A 163 16.18 -10.21 8.20
C LEU A 163 17.18 -11.16 8.86
N SER A 164 17.10 -12.44 8.57
CA SER A 164 18.01 -13.46 9.11
C SER A 164 19.44 -13.26 8.60
N ASP A 165 19.60 -12.92 7.32
CA ASP A 165 20.89 -12.63 6.70
C ASP A 165 21.49 -11.30 7.21
N LEU A 166 20.65 -10.33 7.56
CA LEU A 166 21.07 -9.04 8.12
C LEU A 166 21.40 -9.12 9.62
N GLU A 167 20.83 -10.09 10.35
CA GLU A 167 20.98 -10.23 11.81
C GLU A 167 22.43 -10.10 12.32
N PRO A 168 23.46 -10.72 11.69
CA PRO A 168 24.86 -10.60 12.14
C PRO A 168 25.39 -9.17 12.13
N TYR A 169 24.78 -8.30 11.33
CA TYR A 169 25.20 -6.93 11.10
C TYR A 169 24.34 -5.91 11.85
N MET A 170 23.13 -6.29 12.24
CA MET A 170 22.27 -5.44 13.06
C MET A 170 22.93 -5.25 14.43
N SER A 171 23.19 -4.00 14.82
CA SER A 171 23.81 -3.72 16.10
C SER A 171 22.93 -4.26 17.24
N LYS A 172 23.51 -5.03 18.17
CA LYS A 172 22.84 -5.45 19.42
C LYS A 172 22.54 -4.30 20.40
N VAL A 173 22.63 -3.06 19.93
CA VAL A 173 22.46 -1.87 20.76
C VAL A 173 20.96 -1.70 21.00
N GLN A 174 20.52 -2.20 22.15
CA GLN A 174 19.21 -1.99 22.76
C GLN A 174 18.98 -0.53 23.23
N ASP A 175 19.80 0.42 22.80
CA ASP A 175 19.62 1.83 23.15
C ASP A 175 18.90 2.56 22.02
N GLU A 176 17.85 3.28 22.43
CA GLU A 176 16.80 3.98 21.69
C GLU A 176 17.25 5.04 20.65
N LYS A 177 18.53 5.08 20.28
CA LYS A 177 19.03 5.92 19.19
C LYS A 177 19.03 5.13 17.90
N LEU A 178 17.92 5.24 17.16
CA LEU A 178 17.80 4.86 15.76
C LEU A 178 19.08 5.23 15.00
N ILE A 179 19.86 4.21 14.61
CA ILE A 179 21.03 4.40 13.76
C ILE A 179 20.54 5.02 12.45
N ASP A 180 21.14 6.14 12.06
CA ASP A 180 20.65 6.91 10.92
C ASP A 180 20.97 6.26 9.56
N MET A 181 22.03 5.45 9.49
CA MET A 181 22.47 4.73 8.30
C MET A 181 23.27 3.47 8.66
N SER A 182 23.24 2.47 7.80
CA SER A 182 23.97 1.21 7.95
C SER A 182 25.49 1.43 8.10
N SER A 183 26.11 0.70 9.04
CA SER A 183 27.57 0.62 9.20
C SER A 183 28.21 -0.51 8.37
N ILE A 184 27.41 -1.24 7.60
CA ILE A 184 27.83 -2.39 6.80
C ILE A 184 28.68 -1.91 5.61
N ALA A 185 29.75 -2.64 5.31
CA ALA A 185 30.59 -2.35 4.16
C ALA A 185 29.85 -2.62 2.83
N PRO A 186 30.07 -1.81 1.77
CA PRO A 186 29.34 -1.89 0.49
C PRO A 186 29.54 -3.19 -0.30
N ASP A 187 30.60 -3.93 0.00
CA ASP A 187 30.99 -5.18 -0.65
C ASP A 187 30.34 -6.41 -0.01
N VAL A 188 29.69 -6.25 1.16
CA VAL A 188 28.96 -7.34 1.81
C VAL A 188 27.69 -7.65 1.02
N ARG A 189 27.49 -8.94 0.73
CA ARG A 189 26.37 -9.45 -0.05
C ARG A 189 25.51 -10.40 0.76
N ILE A 190 24.20 -10.31 0.57
CA ILE A 190 23.20 -11.22 1.16
C ILE A 190 22.29 -11.76 0.07
N LYS A 191 21.58 -12.87 0.34
CA LYS A 191 20.64 -13.45 -0.60
C LYS A 191 19.22 -13.04 -0.27
N ILE A 192 18.46 -12.72 -1.31
CA ILE A 192 17.01 -12.48 -1.24
C ILE A 192 16.38 -13.34 -2.32
N GLY A 193 15.94 -14.54 -1.94
CA GLY A 193 15.58 -15.59 -2.89
C GLY A 193 16.80 -16.00 -3.73
N ASP A 194 16.65 -15.94 -5.05
CA ASP A 194 17.74 -16.25 -5.99
C ASP A 194 18.64 -15.03 -6.31
N LEU A 195 18.31 -13.84 -5.80
CA LEU A 195 19.06 -12.61 -6.05
C LEU A 195 20.09 -12.35 -4.96
N GLU A 196 21.27 -11.88 -5.37
CA GLU A 196 22.31 -11.40 -4.46
C GLU A 196 22.31 -9.87 -4.46
N VAL A 197 22.18 -9.27 -3.28
CA VAL A 197 22.07 -7.81 -3.11
C VAL A 197 23.10 -7.27 -2.14
N CYS A 198 23.33 -5.96 -2.18
CA CYS A 198 24.17 -5.27 -1.20
C CYS A 198 23.51 -5.28 0.19
N ALA A 199 24.20 -5.84 1.18
CA ALA A 199 23.70 -5.94 2.56
C ALA A 199 23.48 -4.56 3.19
N ARG A 200 24.37 -3.61 2.90
CA ARG A 200 24.24 -2.21 3.35
C ARG A 200 22.98 -1.55 2.79
N ASP A 201 22.65 -1.81 1.53
CA ASP A 201 21.48 -1.21 0.90
C ASP A 201 20.19 -1.87 1.44
N ALA A 202 20.21 -3.17 1.70
CA ALA A 202 19.12 -3.87 2.38
C ALA A 202 18.88 -3.34 3.81
N ASP A 203 19.94 -3.13 4.58
CA ASP A 203 19.86 -2.56 5.93
C ASP A 203 19.36 -1.10 5.91
N ASN A 204 19.86 -0.27 4.99
CA ASN A 204 19.35 1.09 4.81
C ASN A 204 17.85 1.12 4.47
N ASN A 205 17.38 0.19 3.63
CA ASN A 205 15.96 0.02 3.33
C ASN A 205 15.15 -0.38 4.57
N LEU A 206 15.66 -1.31 5.37
CA LEU A 206 15.04 -1.74 6.62
C LEU A 206 14.96 -0.62 7.65
N ILE A 207 16.02 0.19 7.78
CA ILE A 207 16.05 1.38 8.65
C ILE A 207 15.00 2.40 8.19
N ALA A 208 14.98 2.73 6.90
CA ALA A 208 14.00 3.67 6.34
C ALA A 208 12.57 3.18 6.57
N PHE A 209 12.30 1.92 6.28
CA PHE A 209 11.01 1.30 6.51
C PHE A 209 10.59 1.35 7.98
N SER A 210 11.48 0.97 8.91
CA SER A 210 11.23 1.03 10.35
C SER A 210 10.95 2.45 10.84
N LYS A 211 11.66 3.46 10.33
CA LYS A 211 11.40 4.88 10.63
C LYS A 211 9.99 5.30 10.23
N HIS A 212 9.56 4.91 9.02
CA HIS A 212 8.20 5.23 8.54
C HIS A 212 7.11 4.54 9.38
N ILE A 213 7.33 3.30 9.80
CA ILE A 213 6.45 2.61 10.75
C ILE A 213 6.39 3.33 12.09
N GLY A 214 7.52 3.87 12.57
CA GLY A 214 7.59 4.76 13.73
C GLY A 214 6.68 5.99 13.58
N PHE A 215 6.76 6.72 12.45
CA PHE A 215 5.89 7.87 12.20
C PHE A 215 4.41 7.49 12.16
N LEU A 216 4.07 6.40 11.46
CA LEU A 216 2.70 5.89 11.41
C LEU A 216 2.19 5.56 12.81
N SER A 217 3.05 5.06 13.70
CA SER A 217 2.72 4.79 15.10
C SER A 217 2.31 6.05 15.85
N SER A 218 3.06 7.14 15.67
CA SER A 218 2.73 8.45 16.24
C SER A 218 1.40 8.99 15.70
N PHE A 219 1.13 8.85 14.39
CA PHE A 219 -0.19 9.20 13.83
C PHE A 219 -1.31 8.37 14.46
N ALA A 220 -1.12 7.06 14.60
CA ALA A 220 -2.12 6.18 15.20
C ALA A 220 -2.44 6.55 16.66
N GLU A 221 -1.45 6.99 17.44
CA GLU A 221 -1.66 7.48 18.79
C GLU A 221 -2.49 8.77 18.81
N ILE A 222 -2.15 9.74 17.96
CA ILE A 222 -2.91 10.99 17.83
C ILE A 222 -4.36 10.72 17.44
N ILE A 223 -4.59 9.86 16.43
CA ILE A 223 -5.94 9.49 15.98
C ILE A 223 -6.73 8.81 17.12
N LYS A 224 -6.10 7.91 17.89
CA LYS A 224 -6.74 7.27 19.06
C LYS A 224 -7.16 8.30 20.11
N ASN A 225 -6.30 9.28 20.40
CA ASN A 225 -6.58 10.32 21.39
C ASN A 225 -7.72 11.24 20.93
N LEU A 226 -7.71 11.64 19.66
CA LEU A 226 -8.80 12.39 19.04
C LEU A 226 -10.14 11.65 19.10
N ASN A 227 -10.16 10.34 18.91
CA ASN A 227 -11.39 9.54 18.98
C ASN A 227 -11.91 9.35 20.42
N LYS A 228 -11.06 9.44 21.45
CA LYS A 228 -11.45 9.21 22.84
C LYS A 228 -11.86 10.49 23.57
N ASN A 229 -11.09 11.56 23.42
CA ASN A 229 -11.18 12.76 24.25
C ASN A 229 -11.02 14.02 23.40
N LYS A 230 -11.85 14.21 22.38
CA LYS A 230 -11.79 15.44 21.57
C LYS A 230 -12.26 16.64 22.40
N ARG A 231 -11.33 17.42 22.94
CA ARG A 231 -11.61 18.74 23.51
C ARG A 231 -11.20 19.81 22.49
N GLU A 232 -12.03 20.82 22.32
CA GLU A 232 -11.77 21.89 21.34
C GLU A 232 -10.50 22.69 21.68
N GLU A 233 -10.16 22.79 22.97
CA GLU A 233 -8.97 23.45 23.50
C GLU A 233 -7.64 22.80 23.08
N ASP A 234 -7.63 21.49 22.81
CA ASP A 234 -6.42 20.72 22.47
C ASP A 234 -6.12 20.71 20.95
N ILE A 235 -7.01 21.29 20.13
CA ILE A 235 -6.91 21.26 18.66
C ILE A 235 -5.65 22.01 18.17
N PRO A 236 -5.32 23.23 18.65
CA PRO A 236 -4.13 23.94 18.18
C PRO A 236 -2.83 23.16 18.45
N GLU A 237 -2.69 22.59 19.64
CA GLU A 237 -1.52 21.78 19.99
C GLU A 237 -1.43 20.50 19.14
N THR A 238 -2.58 19.88 18.86
CA THR A 238 -2.63 18.71 17.97
C THR A 238 -2.19 19.05 16.56
N ILE A 239 -2.59 20.20 16.02
CA ILE A 239 -2.17 20.67 14.69
C ILE A 239 -0.65 20.88 14.63
N ILE A 240 -0.05 21.46 15.68
CA ILE A 240 1.41 21.65 15.77
C ILE A 240 2.12 20.30 15.72
N LYS A 241 1.72 19.34 16.57
CA LYS A 241 2.30 17.99 16.61
C LYS A 241 2.19 17.27 15.26
N LEU A 242 1.03 17.38 14.60
CA LEU A 242 0.82 16.76 13.29
C LEU A 242 1.72 17.39 12.21
N ASN A 243 1.88 18.70 12.20
CA ASN A 243 2.77 19.38 11.25
C ASN A 243 4.25 19.05 11.48
N GLU A 244 4.69 18.93 12.74
CA GLU A 244 6.04 18.46 13.07
C GLU A 244 6.26 17.02 12.58
N LEU A 245 5.26 16.16 12.74
CA LEU A 245 5.31 14.78 12.27
C LEU A 245 5.34 14.71 10.73
N PHE A 246 4.48 15.46 10.04
CA PHE A 246 4.50 15.54 8.57
C PHE A 246 5.82 16.12 8.05
N LYS A 247 6.40 17.12 8.71
CA LYS A 247 7.73 17.64 8.37
C LYS A 247 8.81 16.56 8.52
N SER A 248 8.77 15.79 9.60
CA SER A 248 9.71 14.69 9.86
C SER A 248 9.60 13.58 8.81
N VAL A 249 8.37 13.23 8.42
CA VAL A 249 8.10 12.31 7.30
C VAL A 249 8.68 12.87 6.00
N SER A 250 8.45 14.16 5.72
CA SER A 250 8.87 14.81 4.47
C SER A 250 10.38 14.89 4.28
N ILE A 251 11.18 14.79 5.35
CA ILE A 251 12.65 14.78 5.26
C ILE A 251 13.24 13.36 5.31
N THR A 252 12.52 12.38 5.85
CA THR A 252 13.00 11.00 6.00
C THR A 252 12.95 10.22 4.68
N PRO A 253 14.04 9.58 4.22
CA PRO A 253 14.04 8.77 2.98
C PRO A 253 13.00 7.64 3.05
N PHE A 254 12.27 7.43 1.96
CA PHE A 254 11.45 6.22 1.82
C PHE A 254 12.34 5.00 1.62
N PRO A 255 11.85 3.80 1.98
CA PRO A 255 12.42 2.58 1.44
C PRO A 255 12.25 2.55 -0.10
N ASP A 256 13.09 1.76 -0.74
CA ASP A 256 13.13 1.45 -2.17
C ASP A 256 13.42 -0.07 -2.33
N PHE A 257 12.55 -0.88 -1.74
CA PHE A 257 12.61 -2.34 -1.87
C PHE A 257 12.44 -2.78 -3.32
N LEU A 258 11.72 -2.02 -4.15
CA LEU A 258 11.61 -2.30 -5.58
C LEU A 258 12.97 -2.30 -6.28
N SER A 259 13.81 -1.29 -6.01
CA SER A 259 15.17 -1.23 -6.56
C SER A 259 16.11 -2.27 -5.93
N LEU A 260 15.89 -2.61 -4.66
CA LEU A 260 16.69 -3.63 -3.97
C LEU A 260 16.43 -5.04 -4.54
N SER A 261 15.15 -5.43 -4.65
CA SER A 261 14.71 -6.74 -5.12
C SER A 261 13.22 -6.70 -5.51
N PRO A 262 12.88 -6.77 -6.81
CA PRO A 262 11.48 -6.74 -7.26
C PRO A 262 10.61 -7.86 -6.68
N VAL A 263 11.20 -9.04 -6.45
CA VAL A 263 10.49 -10.18 -5.85
C VAL A 263 10.18 -9.95 -4.37
N LEU A 264 11.10 -9.34 -3.63
CA LEU A 264 10.86 -8.94 -2.24
C LEU A 264 9.81 -7.83 -2.17
N PHE A 265 9.88 -6.84 -3.06
CA PHE A 265 8.88 -5.79 -3.14
C PHE A 265 7.48 -6.35 -3.35
N ASN A 266 7.30 -7.30 -4.27
CA ASN A 266 5.99 -7.92 -4.53
C ASN A 266 5.46 -8.70 -3.31
N GLU A 267 6.33 -9.44 -2.60
CA GLU A 267 5.97 -10.10 -1.34
C GLU A 267 5.50 -9.08 -0.30
N LEU A 268 6.29 -8.01 -0.09
CA LEU A 268 5.94 -6.95 0.84
C LEU A 268 4.63 -6.25 0.48
N LYS A 269 4.43 -5.92 -0.80
CA LYS A 269 3.26 -5.22 -1.32
C LYS A 269 1.95 -5.98 -1.07
N THR A 270 2.02 -7.31 -1.02
CA THR A 270 0.89 -8.20 -0.73
C THR A 270 0.31 -8.01 0.68
N HIS A 271 1.17 -7.65 1.64
CA HIS A 271 0.81 -7.45 3.05
C HIS A 271 0.87 -5.97 3.50
N VAL A 272 1.65 -5.15 2.79
CA VAL A 272 1.91 -3.73 3.05
C VAL A 272 1.63 -2.94 1.76
N PRO A 273 0.35 -2.69 1.41
CA PRO A 273 -0.02 -2.07 0.15
C PRO A 273 0.51 -0.64 -0.05
N PHE A 274 0.88 0.08 1.01
CA PHE A 274 1.60 1.35 0.95
C PHE A 274 3.03 1.12 1.44
N ILE A 275 3.92 0.81 0.51
CA ILE A 275 5.35 0.62 0.75
C ILE A 275 6.15 1.44 -0.26
N ASP A 276 7.42 1.65 0.04
CA ASP A 276 8.30 2.53 -0.72
C ASP A 276 7.64 3.91 -0.91
N ARG A 277 7.53 4.35 -2.16
CA ARG A 277 7.00 5.65 -2.53
C ARG A 277 5.50 5.76 -2.32
N ASP A 278 4.79 4.63 -2.30
CA ASP A 278 3.34 4.63 -2.04
C ASP A 278 2.99 5.04 -0.60
N LEU A 279 3.98 5.11 0.29
CA LEU A 279 3.81 5.76 1.59
C LEU A 279 3.35 7.22 1.45
N ASN A 280 3.74 7.94 0.38
CA ASN A 280 3.21 9.28 0.12
C ASN A 280 1.68 9.29 0.01
N ASN A 281 1.09 8.30 -0.68
CA ASN A 281 -0.35 8.20 -0.84
C ASN A 281 -1.04 8.02 0.51
N LEU A 282 -0.47 7.17 1.37
CA LEU A 282 -0.96 6.98 2.74
C LEU A 282 -0.89 8.28 3.56
N TYR A 283 0.22 9.01 3.49
CA TYR A 283 0.38 10.29 4.21
C TYR A 283 -0.54 11.40 3.67
N ILE A 284 -0.80 11.45 2.37
CA ILE A 284 -1.79 12.36 1.78
C ILE A 284 -3.19 12.03 2.31
N MET A 285 -3.57 10.75 2.29
CA MET A 285 -4.87 10.32 2.83
C MET A 285 -5.00 10.66 4.33
N LEU A 286 -3.94 10.45 5.11
CA LEU A 286 -3.90 10.86 6.52
C LEU A 286 -4.07 12.37 6.69
N GLN A 287 -3.34 13.18 5.92
CA GLN A 287 -3.43 14.64 5.97
C GLN A 287 -4.86 15.10 5.68
N GLN A 288 -5.48 14.59 4.61
CA GLN A 288 -6.84 14.96 4.22
C GLN A 288 -7.87 14.57 5.29
N GLN A 289 -7.79 13.34 5.79
CA GLN A 289 -8.75 12.85 6.78
C GLN A 289 -8.58 13.51 8.15
N LEU A 290 -7.35 13.84 8.55
CA LEU A 290 -7.07 14.61 9.76
C LEU A 290 -7.55 16.06 9.62
N ALA A 291 -7.36 16.69 8.45
CA ALA A 291 -7.83 18.04 8.17
C ALA A 291 -9.35 18.14 8.28
N ILE A 292 -10.07 17.17 7.70
CA ILE A 292 -11.53 17.04 7.83
C ILE A 292 -11.93 16.88 9.29
N CYS A 293 -11.28 15.96 10.02
CA CYS A 293 -11.60 15.69 11.42
C CYS A 293 -11.40 16.93 12.32
N LEU A 294 -10.30 17.66 12.11
CA LEU A 294 -9.94 18.85 12.87
C LEU A 294 -10.59 20.13 12.35
N LYS A 295 -11.29 20.08 11.20
CA LYS A 295 -11.90 21.24 10.52
C LYS A 295 -10.87 22.35 10.29
N THR A 296 -9.72 22.00 9.73
CA THR A 296 -8.61 22.94 9.52
C THR A 296 -7.95 22.77 8.16
N GLU A 297 -7.48 23.87 7.58
CA GLU A 297 -6.60 23.88 6.41
C GLU A 297 -5.11 23.97 6.82
N GLY A 298 -4.82 24.08 8.12
CA GLY A 298 -3.48 24.32 8.65
C GLY A 298 -2.58 23.08 8.70
N LEU A 299 -3.02 21.92 8.20
CA LEU A 299 -2.18 20.72 8.10
C LEU A 299 -1.38 20.73 6.81
N ILE A 300 -0.06 20.79 6.93
CA ILE A 300 0.87 20.89 5.81
C ILE A 300 1.65 19.57 5.71
N PHE A 301 1.43 18.86 4.61
CA PHE A 301 2.29 17.75 4.20
C PHE A 301 2.89 18.08 2.84
N ASN A 302 4.21 18.03 2.76
CA ASN A 302 4.94 18.20 1.52
C ASN A 302 5.37 16.81 1.05
N PRO A 303 4.60 16.15 0.15
CA PRO A 303 4.94 14.82 -0.30
C PRO A 303 6.35 14.85 -0.89
N LYS A 304 7.16 13.85 -0.57
CA LYS A 304 8.49 13.77 -1.16
C LYS A 304 8.32 13.53 -2.66
N ILE A 305 8.74 14.50 -3.46
CA ILE A 305 8.91 14.34 -4.90
C ILE A 305 10.18 13.52 -5.09
N ILE A 306 10.06 12.19 -5.04
CA ILE A 306 11.19 11.30 -5.29
C ILE A 306 11.15 10.90 -6.76
N PHE A 307 12.04 11.51 -7.53
CA PHE A 307 12.41 11.05 -8.86
C PHE A 307 12.73 9.55 -8.80
N HIS A 308 12.14 8.71 -9.65
CA HIS A 308 12.69 7.37 -9.88
C HIS A 308 14.16 7.57 -10.26
N PRO A 309 15.13 6.79 -9.73
CA PRO A 309 16.38 6.66 -10.43
C PRO A 309 15.98 6.04 -11.76
N ILE A 310 15.92 6.88 -12.79
CA ILE A 310 15.66 6.40 -14.11
C ILE A 310 16.93 5.64 -14.48
N GLU A 311 16.81 4.34 -14.66
CA GLU A 311 17.88 3.49 -15.17
C GLU A 311 18.46 4.02 -16.51
N ASP A 312 17.74 4.93 -17.16
CA ASP A 312 18.15 5.62 -18.39
C ASP A 312 18.62 7.06 -18.12
N ILE A 313 19.92 7.29 -18.31
CA ILE A 313 20.58 8.60 -18.24
C ILE A 313 19.84 9.64 -19.09
N ASN A 314 19.26 9.24 -20.22
CA ASN A 314 18.57 10.14 -21.14
C ASN A 314 17.27 10.68 -20.54
N SER A 315 16.49 9.86 -19.86
CA SER A 315 15.26 10.32 -19.22
C SER A 315 15.55 11.27 -18.05
N ASN A 316 16.64 11.04 -17.30
CA ASN A 316 17.06 11.97 -16.24
C ASN A 316 17.44 13.34 -16.83
N GLN A 317 18.15 13.35 -17.95
CA GLN A 317 18.50 14.58 -18.66
C GLN A 317 17.28 15.30 -19.22
N ALA A 318 16.29 14.55 -19.71
CA ALA A 318 15.02 15.08 -20.21
C ALA A 318 14.21 15.71 -19.08
N ILE A 319 14.05 15.02 -17.94
CA ILE A 319 13.34 15.56 -16.77
C ILE A 319 14.03 16.81 -16.22
N HIS A 320 15.37 16.83 -16.13
CA HIS A 320 16.09 18.02 -15.67
C HIS A 320 15.81 19.23 -16.58
N PHE A 321 15.76 19.02 -17.90
CA PHE A 321 15.39 20.09 -18.82
C PHE A 321 13.94 20.53 -18.60
N LEU A 322 12.99 19.59 -18.51
CA LEU A 322 11.56 19.90 -18.33
C LEU A 322 11.24 20.60 -17.01
N ASN A 323 11.99 20.32 -15.94
CA ASN A 323 11.81 20.96 -14.63
C ASN A 323 12.00 22.49 -14.68
N THR A 324 12.75 23.01 -15.65
CA THR A 324 12.94 24.45 -15.82
C THR A 324 11.90 25.11 -16.74
N GLN A 325 10.94 24.34 -17.27
CA GLN A 325 9.98 24.79 -18.30
C GLN A 325 8.57 25.03 -17.75
N GLY A 326 8.41 25.16 -16.42
CA GLY A 326 7.14 25.48 -15.78
C GLY A 326 6.08 24.37 -15.91
N GLN A 327 4.81 24.76 -15.90
CA GLN A 327 3.68 23.82 -15.78
C GLN A 327 3.58 22.83 -16.95
N VAL A 328 3.94 23.24 -18.17
CA VAL A 328 3.98 22.36 -19.34
C VAL A 328 5.04 21.27 -19.16
N GLY A 329 6.23 21.66 -18.68
CA GLY A 329 7.28 20.71 -18.31
C GLY A 329 6.83 19.69 -17.27
N GLN A 330 6.12 20.13 -16.23
CA GLN A 330 5.60 19.25 -15.17
C GLN A 330 4.58 18.22 -15.68
N LYS A 331 3.72 18.59 -16.64
CA LYS A 331 2.77 17.63 -17.25
C LYS A 331 3.48 16.56 -18.09
N ILE A 332 4.52 16.94 -18.83
CA ILE A 332 5.33 15.99 -19.60
C ILE A 332 6.10 15.07 -18.65
N ILE A 333 6.64 15.59 -17.55
CA ILE A 333 7.28 14.78 -16.49
C ILE A 333 6.29 13.75 -15.93
N GLY A 334 5.07 14.14 -15.58
CA GLY A 334 4.04 13.21 -15.11
C GLY A 334 3.74 12.09 -16.11
N THR A 335 3.76 12.41 -17.41
CA THR A 335 3.60 11.43 -18.49
C THR A 335 4.80 10.47 -18.59
N ILE A 336 6.02 10.99 -18.51
CA ILE A 336 7.27 10.20 -18.48
C ILE A 336 7.24 9.22 -17.29
N MET A 337 6.87 9.69 -16.09
CA MET A 337 6.81 8.85 -14.90
C MET A 337 5.77 7.73 -15.02
N CYS A 338 4.57 8.06 -15.49
CA CYS A 338 3.49 7.08 -15.70
C CYS A 338 3.88 5.97 -16.69
N LEU A 339 4.54 6.33 -17.81
CA LEU A 339 5.01 5.34 -18.78
C LEU A 339 6.19 4.50 -18.26
N GLN A 340 6.96 5.04 -17.33
CA GLN A 340 8.09 4.36 -16.75
C GLN A 340 7.65 3.25 -15.78
N GLU A 341 6.59 3.47 -15.02
CA GLU A 341 5.92 2.44 -14.20
C GLU A 341 5.46 1.24 -15.06
N GLY A 342 4.94 1.51 -16.26
CA GLY A 342 4.47 0.49 -17.20
C GLY A 342 5.55 -0.12 -18.11
N LYS A 343 6.80 0.36 -18.08
CA LYS A 343 7.83 0.05 -19.11
C LYS A 343 8.08 -1.45 -19.29
N ASN A 344 8.08 -2.20 -18.19
CA ASN A 344 8.36 -3.64 -18.17
C ASN A 344 7.10 -4.48 -17.84
N SER A 345 5.92 -3.87 -17.85
CA SER A 345 4.68 -4.56 -17.48
C SER A 345 4.19 -5.46 -18.61
N LEU A 346 3.68 -6.64 -18.23
CA LEU A 346 3.02 -7.59 -19.14
C LEU A 346 1.52 -7.30 -19.31
N ASP A 347 0.98 -6.31 -18.58
CA ASP A 347 -0.41 -5.90 -18.71
C ASP A 347 -0.66 -5.25 -20.08
N PRO A 348 -1.67 -5.71 -20.85
CA PRO A 348 -2.07 -5.09 -22.10
C PRO A 348 -2.35 -3.58 -22.00
N TYR A 349 -2.73 -3.07 -20.82
CA TYR A 349 -2.89 -1.65 -20.53
C TYR A 349 -1.58 -0.85 -20.67
N TRP A 350 -0.45 -1.46 -20.34
CA TRP A 350 0.89 -0.84 -20.38
C TRP A 350 1.68 -1.23 -21.63
N MET A 351 1.07 -1.94 -22.59
CA MET A 351 1.71 -2.34 -23.83
C MET A 351 2.26 -1.11 -24.59
N ASN A 352 3.52 -1.18 -25.04
CA ASN A 352 4.27 -0.07 -25.67
C ASN A 352 4.71 1.08 -24.76
N SER A 353 4.47 1.03 -23.44
CA SER A 353 4.88 2.12 -22.53
C SER A 353 6.37 2.43 -22.62
N GLY A 354 7.23 1.40 -22.74
CA GLY A 354 8.67 1.60 -22.94
C GLY A 354 9.03 2.30 -24.25
N LYS A 355 8.33 2.00 -25.36
CA LYS A 355 8.56 2.63 -26.68
C LYS A 355 8.07 4.08 -26.71
N ASN A 356 6.92 4.33 -26.08
CA ASN A 356 6.34 5.68 -25.98
C ASN A 356 7.20 6.56 -25.05
N LEU A 357 7.66 6.02 -23.93
CA LEU A 357 8.63 6.66 -23.04
C LEU A 357 9.88 7.10 -23.80
N GLN A 358 10.51 6.18 -24.54
CA GLN A 358 11.72 6.49 -25.31
C GLN A 358 11.47 7.61 -26.33
N THR A 359 10.37 7.54 -27.08
CA THR A 359 10.04 8.56 -28.10
C THR A 359 9.90 9.95 -27.46
N ILE A 360 9.24 10.04 -26.30
CA ILE A 360 9.05 11.32 -25.59
C ILE A 360 10.40 11.85 -25.09
N VAL A 361 11.22 10.99 -24.48
CA VAL A 361 12.55 11.35 -23.98
C VAL A 361 13.44 11.85 -25.11
N ASP A 362 13.49 11.15 -26.24
CA ASP A 362 14.29 11.54 -27.40
C ASP A 362 13.85 12.91 -27.95
N ALA A 363 12.55 13.14 -28.09
CA ALA A 363 12.01 14.41 -28.58
C ALA A 363 12.32 15.58 -27.62
N VAL A 364 12.26 15.35 -26.31
CA VAL A 364 12.62 16.36 -25.30
C VAL A 364 14.10 16.70 -25.35
N LEU A 365 14.97 15.69 -25.50
CA LEU A 365 16.41 15.92 -25.62
C LEU A 365 16.80 16.58 -26.94
N SER A 366 16.12 16.22 -28.04
CA SER A 366 16.25 16.87 -29.35
C SER A 366 15.93 18.38 -29.24
N LEU A 367 14.81 18.72 -28.61
CA LEU A 367 14.39 20.09 -28.35
C LEU A 367 15.40 20.87 -27.48
N LYS A 368 15.91 20.24 -26.41
CA LYS A 368 16.97 20.82 -25.56
C LYS A 368 18.23 21.14 -26.38
N LYS A 369 18.60 20.25 -27.29
CA LYS A 369 19.81 20.38 -28.12
C LYS A 369 19.67 21.48 -29.16
N SER A 370 18.47 21.64 -29.74
CA SER A 370 18.17 22.69 -30.71
C SER A 370 17.88 24.05 -30.07
N GLY A 371 17.69 24.10 -28.75
CA GLY A 371 17.31 25.33 -28.03
C GLY A 371 15.89 25.81 -28.35
N GLY A 372 15.00 24.89 -28.77
CA GLY A 372 13.63 25.24 -29.14
C GLY A 372 12.73 25.51 -27.93
N ASP A 373 11.65 26.27 -28.16
CA ASP A 373 10.67 26.60 -27.12
C ASP A 373 9.71 25.43 -26.85
N LEU A 374 9.58 25.05 -25.57
CA LEU A 374 8.72 23.93 -25.17
C LEU A 374 7.24 24.19 -25.48
N ASN A 375 6.76 25.41 -25.28
CA ASN A 375 5.35 25.75 -25.49
C ASN A 375 5.00 25.72 -26.98
N GLU A 376 5.90 26.19 -27.85
CA GLU A 376 5.76 26.08 -29.29
C GLU A 376 5.78 24.61 -29.75
N ALA A 377 6.73 23.82 -29.23
CA ALA A 377 6.87 22.41 -29.58
C ALA A 377 5.62 21.60 -29.21
N VAL A 378 5.01 21.83 -28.05
CA VAL A 378 3.79 21.09 -27.65
C VAL A 378 2.51 21.58 -28.34
N GLN A 379 2.55 22.67 -29.11
CA GLN A 379 1.40 23.18 -29.86
C GLN A 379 1.53 22.93 -31.37
N ASN A 380 2.75 22.79 -31.87
CA ASN A 380 3.02 22.50 -33.26
C ASN A 380 2.83 21.01 -33.57
N ARG A 381 1.80 20.69 -34.38
CA ARG A 381 1.45 19.32 -34.78
C ARG A 381 2.56 18.58 -35.54
N ASP A 382 3.44 19.34 -36.18
CA ASP A 382 4.57 18.80 -36.95
C ASP A 382 5.83 18.60 -36.09
N SER A 383 5.81 18.99 -34.81
CA SER A 383 6.94 18.78 -33.92
C SER A 383 7.06 17.33 -33.47
N GLU A 384 8.30 16.86 -33.29
CA GLU A 384 8.59 15.53 -32.76
C GLU A 384 7.96 15.31 -31.37
N LEU A 385 7.96 16.35 -30.53
CA LEU A 385 7.42 16.29 -29.17
C LEU A 385 5.90 16.18 -29.18
N TYR A 386 5.20 16.95 -30.03
CA TYR A 386 3.75 16.86 -30.15
C TYR A 386 3.33 15.47 -30.62
N GLN A 387 4.01 14.95 -31.64
CA GLN A 387 3.72 13.61 -32.16
C GLN A 387 4.00 12.53 -31.13
N ALA A 388 5.10 12.64 -30.37
CA ALA A 388 5.44 11.71 -29.30
C ALA A 388 4.38 11.66 -28.19
N LEU A 389 3.91 12.82 -27.73
CA LEU A 389 2.91 12.93 -26.66
C LEU A 389 1.52 12.42 -27.08
N ASN A 390 1.17 12.53 -28.35
CA ASN A 390 -0.12 12.11 -28.88
C ASN A 390 -0.13 10.66 -29.43
N LYS A 391 0.97 9.91 -29.33
CA LYS A 391 0.97 8.49 -29.73
C LYS A 391 -0.08 7.70 -28.93
N PRO A 392 -0.87 6.82 -29.59
CA PRO A 392 -1.78 5.91 -28.91
C PRO A 392 -1.06 4.99 -27.91
N ARG A 393 -1.71 4.68 -26.78
CA ARG A 393 -1.23 3.63 -25.86
C ARG A 393 -1.46 2.21 -26.39
N PHE A 394 -2.47 2.01 -27.24
CA PHE A 394 -2.82 0.68 -27.79
C PHE A 394 -2.43 0.55 -29.27
N LEU A 395 -2.03 -0.66 -29.68
CA LEU A 395 -2.04 -1.04 -31.09
C LEU A 395 -3.49 -0.98 -31.60
N PRO A 396 -3.76 -0.47 -32.82
CA PRO A 396 -5.04 -0.73 -33.46
C PRO A 396 -5.14 -2.25 -33.69
N LEU A 397 -5.99 -2.92 -32.91
CA LEU A 397 -6.41 -4.29 -33.19
C LEU A 397 -7.29 -4.27 -34.44
N THR A 398 -6.67 -4.18 -35.62
CA THR A 398 -7.36 -4.36 -36.90
C THR A 398 -6.52 -5.24 -37.81
N ILE A 399 -6.59 -6.54 -37.57
CA ILE A 399 -6.39 -7.56 -38.60
C ILE A 399 -7.69 -8.36 -38.64
N LEU A 400 -8.74 -7.78 -39.22
CA LEU A 400 -9.95 -8.37 -39.81
C LEU A 400 -11.18 -7.45 -39.62
N GLY A 401 -11.41 -6.60 -40.62
CA GLY A 401 -12.75 -6.20 -41.10
C GLY A 401 -13.75 -5.55 -40.12
N SER A 402 -13.88 -4.22 -40.24
CA SER A 402 -15.13 -3.45 -40.09
C SER A 402 -16.02 -3.71 -38.86
N PHE A 403 -15.90 -2.83 -37.85
CA PHE A 403 -16.96 -2.01 -37.21
C PHE A 403 -16.44 -1.52 -35.85
N GLY A 404 -16.25 -0.21 -35.71
CA GLY A 404 -15.94 0.43 -34.43
C GLY A 404 -14.72 1.33 -34.45
N MET A 405 -14.81 2.49 -35.10
CA MET A 405 -14.03 3.65 -34.65
C MET A 405 -14.44 3.93 -33.20
N ASN A 406 -13.58 3.65 -32.22
CA ASN A 406 -13.68 4.26 -30.89
C ASN A 406 -12.31 4.24 -30.16
N GLN A 407 -11.62 5.37 -30.32
CA GLN A 407 -10.75 6.03 -29.35
C GLN A 407 -9.80 5.14 -28.51
N SER A 408 -8.65 4.76 -29.09
CA SER A 408 -7.48 4.49 -28.27
C SER A 408 -7.09 5.78 -27.53
N LYS A 409 -7.14 5.78 -26.19
CA LYS A 409 -6.69 6.93 -25.37
C LYS A 409 -5.23 7.26 -25.74
N SER A 410 -4.96 8.51 -26.15
CA SER A 410 -3.60 8.96 -26.43
C SER A 410 -2.78 8.97 -25.14
N THR A 411 -1.45 8.94 -25.28
CA THR A 411 -0.52 8.95 -24.15
C THR A 411 -0.72 10.19 -23.27
N MET A 412 -0.97 11.32 -23.91
CA MET A 412 -1.48 12.57 -23.34
C MET A 412 -2.38 13.21 -24.42
N LYS A 413 -3.57 13.70 -24.09
CA LYS A 413 -4.43 14.39 -25.08
C LYS A 413 -4.07 15.87 -25.05
N VAL A 414 -2.98 16.21 -25.74
CA VAL A 414 -2.29 17.51 -25.66
C VAL A 414 -3.25 18.70 -25.84
N GLU A 415 -4.23 18.58 -26.75
CA GLU A 415 -5.22 19.62 -27.05
C GLU A 415 -6.24 19.89 -25.92
N GLU A 416 -6.55 18.91 -25.06
CA GLU A 416 -7.51 19.09 -23.95
C GLU A 416 -6.81 19.50 -22.65
N GLU A 417 -5.58 19.01 -22.42
CA GLU A 417 -4.89 19.22 -21.14
C GLU A 417 -4.00 20.47 -21.13
N ILE A 418 -3.30 20.80 -22.23
CA ILE A 418 -2.37 21.95 -22.25
C ILE A 418 -3.12 23.28 -22.45
N SER A 419 -4.16 23.26 -23.29
CA SER A 419 -5.04 24.41 -23.55
C SER A 419 -5.75 24.92 -22.30
N LYS A 420 -6.07 24.02 -21.35
CA LYS A 420 -6.65 24.40 -20.05
C LYS A 420 -5.65 25.05 -19.10
N SER A 421 -4.37 24.66 -19.13
CA SER A 421 -3.33 25.27 -18.27
C SER A 421 -2.91 26.66 -18.70
N LEU A 422 -2.93 26.97 -20.00
CA LEU A 422 -2.52 28.28 -20.52
C LEU A 422 -3.59 29.37 -20.35
N ASN A 423 -4.84 28.98 -20.04
CA ASN A 423 -5.94 29.90 -19.78
C ASN A 423 -6.09 30.30 -18.30
N TYR A 424 -5.23 29.80 -17.41
CA TYR A 424 -5.07 30.34 -16.07
C TYR A 424 -3.86 31.29 -16.07
N LYS A 425 -4.12 32.56 -16.38
CA LYS A 425 -3.20 33.67 -16.08
C LYS A 425 -3.74 34.48 -14.91
#